data_AF-A0A1I4ZZT4-F1
#
_entry.id   AF-A0A1I4ZZT4-F1
#
_cell.length_a   1.000
_cell.length_b   1.000
_cell.length_c   1.000
_cell.angle_alpha   90.00
_cell.angle_beta   90.00
_cell.angle_gamma   90.00
#
_symmetry.space_group_name_H-M   'P 1'
#
loop_
_entity.id
_entity.type
_entity.pdbx_description
1 polymer ?
#
loop_
_entity_poly.entity_id
_entity_poly.type
_entity_poly.pdbx_seq_one_letter_code
_entity_poly.pdbx_strand_id
1 'polypeptide(L)'
;MTSQNPEPVALSSPAGRFLILTATLGSGIAFLDGSVVTVALPTIGRELGGGIAVLQWVVDGYLLTLSALLLLGGALGDRYGRRRLFVIGLVVFTLASLACGLAPTGGALIGARLVQGIGGALLVPGSLALIDASIRRADRGKAIGVWAGLSGVTSALGPFVGGWLVSAVSWRWIFLINVPLAAIALIVALRHVAESRDPAATGRPDLAGAACVTLGLSGVVYALIEGPSRGWTPITVGALVVGIVGLVAFPLVERRRPEALLPPALFRSLQFSGANLTTFAVYAALTGGQFLLTLQLQQNMGYSALAAGLATLPMTVIMLVLSPVIGGFAQRVGPRLPMTVGPFVVAGGLALLTRAVPGSSYAAGVLPGVLVFGLGLAVTVAPLTATVLAAVDEQHVGTASGVNNAVARTAGLLAVALLPPVAGLSGDGAGALGAGFARGMLVAAGLCVAGGVVAFLTIDRAVPVRRQIVPGLQHSCQHPRTRETSGPG
;
A
#
# COMPACT_ATOMS: atom_id res chain seq x y z
N MET A 1 -10.59 -23.81 -28.42
CA MET A 1 -10.40 -24.22 -27.02
C MET A 1 -10.99 -23.13 -26.13
N THR A 2 -12.18 -23.37 -25.61
CA THR A 2 -12.95 -22.46 -24.75
C THR A 2 -12.21 -22.28 -23.43
N SER A 3 -11.60 -21.12 -23.20
CA SER A 3 -11.06 -20.74 -21.89
C SER A 3 -12.21 -20.50 -20.93
N GLN A 4 -12.67 -21.57 -20.26
CA GLN A 4 -13.51 -21.43 -19.08
C GLN A 4 -12.68 -20.66 -18.05
N ASN A 5 -13.13 -19.44 -17.71
CA ASN A 5 -12.60 -18.77 -16.54
C ASN A 5 -12.87 -19.69 -15.34
N PRO A 6 -11.85 -20.05 -14.55
CA PRO A 6 -12.02 -20.93 -13.40
C PRO A 6 -13.09 -20.34 -12.47
N GLU A 7 -14.02 -21.17 -12.02
CA GLU A 7 -15.10 -20.70 -11.14
C GLU A 7 -14.52 -20.02 -9.88
N PRO A 8 -15.07 -18.85 -9.48
CA PRO A 8 -14.63 -18.19 -8.27
C PRO A 8 -14.74 -19.10 -7.04
N VAL A 9 -13.63 -19.17 -6.31
CA VAL A 9 -13.40 -20.10 -5.21
C VAL A 9 -13.91 -19.51 -3.89
N ALA A 10 -14.54 -20.33 -3.05
CA ALA A 10 -14.94 -19.93 -1.71
C ALA A 10 -13.72 -19.76 -0.80
N LEU A 11 -13.71 -18.72 0.04
CA LEU A 11 -12.59 -18.47 0.96
C LEU A 11 -12.36 -19.63 1.95
N SER A 12 -13.43 -20.32 2.34
CA SER A 12 -13.38 -21.45 3.27
C SER A 12 -12.71 -22.70 2.69
N SER A 13 -12.64 -22.81 1.36
CA SER A 13 -12.09 -23.98 0.66
C SER A 13 -10.55 -24.04 0.73
N PRO A 14 -9.94 -25.22 0.54
CA PRO A 14 -8.49 -25.36 0.49
C PRO A 14 -7.84 -24.44 -0.56
N ALA A 15 -8.42 -24.34 -1.76
CA ALA A 15 -7.91 -23.48 -2.83
C ALA A 15 -7.99 -21.98 -2.46
N GLY A 16 -9.07 -21.55 -1.80
CA GLY A 16 -9.20 -20.17 -1.30
C GLY A 16 -8.13 -19.84 -0.23
N ARG A 17 -7.85 -20.78 0.68
CA ARG A 17 -6.81 -20.62 1.70
C ARG A 17 -5.41 -20.55 1.10
N PHE A 18 -5.09 -21.42 0.13
CA PHE A 18 -3.81 -21.39 -0.57
C PHE A 18 -3.61 -20.09 -1.34
N LEU A 19 -4.66 -19.56 -1.95
CA LEU A 19 -4.60 -18.29 -2.65
C LEU A 19 -4.31 -17.12 -1.71
N ILE A 20 -4.98 -17.07 -0.56
CA ILE A 20 -4.72 -16.05 0.45
C ILE A 20 -3.31 -16.20 1.01
N LEU A 21 -2.85 -17.42 1.26
CA LEU A 21 -1.49 -17.69 1.68
C LEU A 21 -0.48 -17.16 0.64
N THR A 22 -0.66 -17.46 -0.64
CA THR A 22 0.21 -16.97 -1.72
C THR A 22 0.21 -15.44 -1.80
N ALA A 23 -0.98 -14.82 -1.84
CA ALA A 23 -1.13 -13.37 -1.92
C ALA A 23 -0.48 -12.68 -0.72
N THR A 24 -0.69 -13.23 0.47
CA THR A 24 -0.14 -12.73 1.73
C THR A 24 1.36 -12.92 1.80
N LEU A 25 1.90 -14.08 1.42
CA LEU A 25 3.35 -14.30 1.42
C LEU A 25 4.05 -13.40 0.40
N GLY A 26 3.52 -13.27 -0.82
CA GLY A 26 4.14 -12.44 -1.85
C GLY A 26 4.22 -10.97 -1.46
N SER A 27 3.10 -10.38 -1.04
CA SER A 27 3.07 -9.00 -0.54
C SER A 27 3.77 -8.85 0.81
N GLY A 28 3.62 -9.82 1.69
CA GLY A 28 4.22 -9.87 3.02
C GLY A 28 5.74 -9.84 2.94
N ILE A 29 6.36 -10.59 2.04
CA ILE A 29 7.82 -10.55 1.82
C ILE A 29 8.29 -9.13 1.49
N ALA A 30 7.57 -8.40 0.62
CA ALA A 30 7.90 -7.01 0.28
C ALA A 30 7.74 -6.05 1.48
N PHE A 31 6.75 -6.29 2.35
CA PHE A 31 6.52 -5.51 3.56
C PHE A 31 7.50 -5.85 4.70
N LEU A 32 7.83 -7.12 4.89
CA LEU A 32 8.82 -7.60 5.85
C LEU A 32 10.16 -6.96 5.53
N ASP A 33 10.59 -7.10 4.28
CA ASP A 33 11.87 -6.62 3.79
C ASP A 33 12.03 -5.11 3.97
N GLY A 34 11.02 -4.34 3.57
CA GLY A 34 11.00 -2.89 3.78
C GLY A 34 11.10 -2.50 5.26
N SER A 35 10.52 -3.30 6.16
CA SER A 35 10.58 -3.03 7.60
C SER A 35 11.89 -3.47 8.23
N VAL A 36 12.39 -4.67 7.91
CA VAL A 36 13.58 -5.26 8.54
C VAL A 36 14.84 -4.46 8.21
N VAL A 37 14.97 -4.00 6.96
CA VAL A 37 16.17 -3.28 6.49
C VAL A 37 16.47 -2.05 7.34
N THR A 38 15.45 -1.34 7.81
CA THR A 38 15.61 -0.14 8.65
C THR A 38 16.35 -0.42 9.96
N VAL A 39 16.19 -1.62 10.53
CA VAL A 39 16.89 -2.05 11.76
C VAL A 39 18.35 -2.41 11.48
N ALA A 40 18.65 -2.87 10.27
CA ALA A 40 19.98 -3.28 9.88
C ALA A 40 20.88 -2.13 9.42
N LEU A 41 20.32 -0.95 9.08
CA LEU A 41 21.07 0.18 8.52
C LEU A 41 22.34 0.55 9.31
N PRO A 42 22.33 0.63 10.65
CA PRO A 42 23.55 0.98 11.39
C PRO A 42 24.68 -0.04 11.18
N THR A 43 24.34 -1.33 11.11
CA THR A 43 25.31 -2.42 10.89
C THR A 43 25.80 -2.43 9.44
N ILE A 44 24.88 -2.26 8.48
CA ILE A 44 25.21 -2.11 7.05
C ILE A 44 26.21 -0.97 6.85
N GLY A 45 26.01 0.16 7.52
CA GLY A 45 26.87 1.33 7.40
C GLY A 45 28.27 1.12 7.98
N ARG A 46 28.38 0.37 9.09
CA ARG A 46 29.68 0.00 9.66
C ARG A 46 30.47 -0.97 8.77
N GLU A 47 29.81 -1.94 8.15
CA GLU A 47 30.48 -2.98 7.36
C GLU A 47 30.76 -2.58 5.91
N LEU A 48 29.83 -1.91 5.24
CA LEU A 48 29.97 -1.55 3.82
C LEU A 48 30.49 -0.13 3.60
N GLY A 49 30.52 0.70 4.65
CA GLY A 49 30.89 2.11 4.56
C GLY A 49 29.94 2.90 3.65
N GLY A 50 30.45 3.97 3.03
CA GLY A 50 29.69 4.80 2.09
C GLY A 50 28.86 5.92 2.72
N GLY A 51 28.90 6.04 4.05
CA GLY A 51 28.27 7.14 4.80
C GLY A 51 26.74 7.12 4.75
N ILE A 52 26.14 8.21 5.23
CA ILE A 52 24.68 8.35 5.36
C ILE A 52 23.98 8.25 4.00
N ALA A 53 24.59 8.78 2.94
CA ALA A 53 24.03 8.75 1.59
C ALA A 53 23.77 7.32 1.09
N VAL A 54 24.68 6.38 1.33
CA VAL A 54 24.48 4.98 0.94
C VAL A 54 23.32 4.36 1.72
N LEU A 55 23.25 4.60 3.03
CA LEU A 55 22.18 4.06 3.88
C LEU A 55 20.79 4.56 3.49
N GLN A 56 20.69 5.85 3.14
CA GLN A 56 19.46 6.43 2.61
C GLN A 56 19.06 5.73 1.33
N TRP A 57 19.96 5.63 0.35
CA TRP A 57 19.69 4.98 -0.94
C TRP A 57 19.34 3.49 -0.85
N VAL A 58 19.81 2.78 0.17
CA VAL A 58 19.41 1.39 0.42
C VAL A 58 17.90 1.28 0.71
N VAL A 59 17.33 2.25 1.43
CA VAL A 59 15.88 2.30 1.70
C VAL A 59 15.15 2.94 0.52
N ASP A 60 15.65 4.09 0.09
CA ASP A 60 14.99 4.98 -0.86
C ASP A 60 14.96 4.39 -2.26
N GLY A 61 16.03 3.72 -2.71
CA GLY A 61 16.06 3.07 -4.02
C GLY A 61 14.96 2.02 -4.18
N TYR A 62 14.74 1.21 -3.14
CA TYR A 62 13.64 0.25 -3.13
C TYR A 62 12.27 0.94 -3.18
N LEU A 63 12.05 1.95 -2.35
CA LEU A 63 10.78 2.67 -2.30
C LEU A 63 10.49 3.45 -3.59
N LEU A 64 11.53 3.98 -4.22
CA LEU A 64 11.48 4.71 -5.49
C LEU A 64 10.96 3.81 -6.61
N THR A 65 11.62 2.69 -6.88
CA THR A 65 11.20 1.78 -7.96
C THR A 65 9.90 1.08 -7.63
N LEU A 66 9.69 0.70 -6.37
CA LEU A 66 8.42 0.15 -5.90
C LEU A 66 7.26 1.11 -6.20
N SER A 67 7.39 2.38 -5.83
CA SER A 67 6.30 3.36 -5.98
C SER A 67 6.08 3.75 -7.43
N ALA A 68 7.16 3.94 -8.20
CA ALA A 68 7.08 4.36 -9.59
C ALA A 68 6.46 3.31 -10.51
N LEU A 69 6.70 2.02 -10.23
CA LEU A 69 6.27 0.92 -11.10
C LEU A 69 5.00 0.23 -10.61
N LEU A 70 4.45 0.63 -9.46
CA LEU A 70 3.29 -0.04 -8.87
C LEU A 70 2.06 -0.02 -9.79
N LEU A 71 1.78 1.15 -10.40
CA LEU A 71 0.66 1.29 -11.34
C LEU A 71 0.89 0.46 -12.60
N LEU A 72 2.11 0.50 -13.14
CA LEU A 72 2.50 -0.30 -14.30
C LEU A 72 2.38 -1.80 -14.02
N GLY A 73 2.79 -2.25 -12.83
CA GLY A 73 2.71 -3.64 -12.42
C GLY A 73 1.28 -4.17 -12.38
N GLY A 74 0.33 -3.38 -11.87
CA GLY A 74 -1.09 -3.71 -11.89
C GLY A 74 -1.63 -3.86 -13.32
N ALA A 75 -1.37 -2.86 -14.18
CA ALA A 75 -1.83 -2.88 -15.57
C ALA A 75 -1.22 -4.02 -16.41
N LEU A 76 0.07 -4.31 -16.21
CA LEU A 76 0.73 -5.46 -16.84
C LEU A 76 0.10 -6.78 -16.38
N GLY A 77 -0.26 -6.89 -15.09
CA GLY A 77 -0.90 -8.07 -14.52
C GLY A 77 -2.28 -8.34 -15.12
N ASP A 78 -3.13 -7.32 -15.23
CA ASP A 78 -4.46 -7.46 -15.82
C ASP A 78 -4.39 -7.92 -17.28
N ARG A 79 -3.36 -7.49 -18.02
CA ARG A 79 -3.22 -7.77 -19.45
C ARG A 79 -2.52 -9.09 -19.78
N TYR A 80 -1.37 -9.34 -19.17
CA TYR A 80 -0.51 -10.47 -19.51
C TYR A 80 -0.77 -11.71 -18.64
N GLY A 81 -1.62 -11.58 -17.61
CA GLY A 81 -1.97 -12.64 -16.68
C GLY A 81 -1.54 -12.30 -15.27
N ARG A 82 -2.51 -12.27 -14.34
CA ARG A 82 -2.31 -11.85 -12.94
C ARG A 82 -1.36 -12.80 -12.21
N ARG A 83 -1.47 -14.11 -12.43
CA ARG A 83 -0.59 -15.11 -11.82
C ARG A 83 0.79 -15.07 -12.46
N ARG A 84 0.87 -14.98 -13.79
CA ARG A 84 2.14 -14.89 -14.50
C ARG A 84 2.99 -13.72 -14.01
N LEU A 85 2.42 -12.52 -13.92
CA LEU A 85 3.16 -11.33 -13.50
C LEU A 85 3.50 -11.36 -12.00
N PHE A 86 2.63 -11.92 -11.17
CA PHE A 86 2.94 -12.17 -9.77
C PHE A 86 4.15 -13.10 -9.61
N VAL A 87 4.20 -14.19 -10.37
CA VAL A 87 5.34 -15.14 -10.35
C VAL A 87 6.63 -14.48 -10.86
N ILE A 88 6.56 -13.69 -11.94
CA ILE A 88 7.72 -12.94 -12.44
C ILE A 88 8.22 -11.97 -11.36
N GLY A 89 7.30 -11.22 -10.74
CA GLY A 89 7.61 -10.33 -9.62
C GLY A 89 8.29 -11.05 -8.46
N LEU A 90 7.78 -12.23 -8.10
CA LEU A 90 8.34 -13.05 -7.03
C LEU A 90 9.76 -13.52 -7.34
N VAL A 91 10.00 -13.98 -8.57
CA VAL A 91 11.34 -14.41 -9.01
C VAL A 91 12.32 -13.23 -9.03
N VAL A 92 11.92 -12.10 -9.62
CA VAL A 92 12.74 -10.88 -9.66
C VAL A 92 13.07 -10.41 -8.24
N PHE A 93 12.07 -10.35 -7.35
CA PHE A 93 12.26 -9.98 -5.96
C PHE A 93 13.23 -10.92 -5.26
N THR A 94 13.07 -12.23 -5.45
CA THR A 94 13.90 -13.26 -4.80
C THR A 94 15.35 -13.18 -5.23
N LEU A 95 15.60 -13.06 -6.53
CA LEU A 95 16.95 -12.93 -7.08
C LEU A 95 17.61 -11.62 -6.63
N ALA A 96 16.85 -10.52 -6.62
CA ALA A 96 17.34 -9.24 -6.11
C ALA A 96 17.62 -9.28 -4.60
N SER A 97 16.79 -9.98 -3.82
CA SER A 97 17.00 -10.19 -2.38
C SER A 97 18.26 -11.04 -2.13
N LEU A 98 18.48 -12.10 -2.92
CA LEU A 98 19.72 -12.86 -2.87
C LEU A 98 20.94 -11.97 -3.20
N ALA A 99 20.84 -11.13 -4.23
CA ALA A 99 21.87 -10.17 -4.57
C ALA A 99 22.13 -9.14 -3.46
N CYS A 100 21.10 -8.69 -2.73
CA CYS A 100 21.26 -7.83 -1.56
C CYS A 100 22.03 -8.52 -0.43
N GLY A 101 21.69 -9.78 -0.13
CA GLY A 101 22.40 -10.58 0.88
C GLY A 101 23.86 -10.87 0.50
N LEU A 102 24.16 -10.96 -0.80
CA LEU A 102 25.52 -11.20 -1.32
C LEU A 102 26.28 -9.90 -1.66
N ALA A 103 25.68 -8.73 -1.45
CA ALA A 103 26.26 -7.47 -1.91
C ALA A 103 27.63 -7.21 -1.24
N PRO A 104 28.71 -6.98 -2.03
CA PRO A 104 30.04 -6.70 -1.49
C PRO A 104 30.24 -5.23 -1.14
N THR A 105 29.45 -4.32 -1.73
CA THR A 105 29.60 -2.86 -1.59
C THR A 105 28.24 -2.19 -1.44
N GLY A 106 28.21 -0.98 -0.87
CA GLY A 106 26.99 -0.18 -0.76
C GLY A 106 26.33 0.11 -2.12
N GLY A 107 27.12 0.38 -3.16
CA GLY A 107 26.61 0.59 -4.52
C GLY A 107 25.94 -0.67 -5.10
N ALA A 108 26.55 -1.84 -4.91
CA ALA A 108 25.94 -3.11 -5.33
C ALA A 108 24.62 -3.39 -4.58
N LEU A 109 24.59 -3.07 -3.27
CA LEU A 109 23.37 -3.18 -2.47
C LEU A 109 22.27 -2.23 -3.00
N ILE A 110 22.59 -0.96 -3.26
CA ILE A 110 21.64 0.00 -3.84
C ILE A 110 21.09 -0.49 -5.18
N GLY A 111 21.97 -0.98 -6.07
CA GLY A 111 21.56 -1.56 -7.36
C GLY A 111 20.59 -2.74 -7.19
N ALA A 112 20.91 -3.66 -6.29
CA ALA A 112 20.03 -4.78 -5.97
C ALA A 112 18.70 -4.33 -5.36
N ARG A 113 18.69 -3.30 -4.49
CA ARG A 113 17.48 -2.70 -3.90
C ARG A 113 16.57 -2.05 -4.94
N LEU A 114 17.14 -1.36 -5.92
CA LEU A 114 16.39 -0.81 -7.05
C LEU A 114 15.66 -1.92 -7.81
N VAL A 115 16.36 -3.01 -8.15
CA VAL A 115 15.75 -4.17 -8.83
C VAL A 115 14.71 -4.87 -7.93
N GLN A 116 14.97 -4.94 -6.62
CA GLN A 116 14.05 -5.54 -5.67
C GLN A 116 12.72 -4.78 -5.59
N GLY A 117 12.74 -3.45 -5.69
CA GLY A 117 11.52 -2.65 -5.75
C GLY A 117 10.70 -2.89 -7.03
N ILE A 118 11.35 -3.22 -8.16
CA ILE A 118 10.65 -3.67 -9.39
C ILE A 118 9.84 -4.95 -9.11
N GLY A 119 10.46 -5.93 -8.45
CA GLY A 119 9.77 -7.15 -8.03
C GLY A 119 8.61 -6.87 -7.08
N GLY A 120 8.82 -5.98 -6.10
CA GLY A 120 7.79 -5.56 -5.15
C GLY A 120 6.59 -4.87 -5.81
N ALA A 121 6.84 -4.07 -6.85
CA ALA A 121 5.82 -3.37 -7.62
C ALA A 121 4.89 -4.32 -8.39
N LEU A 122 5.35 -5.53 -8.70
CA LEU A 122 4.53 -6.58 -9.30
C LEU A 122 3.78 -7.41 -8.25
N LEU A 123 4.37 -7.60 -7.07
CA LEU A 123 3.83 -8.44 -6.01
C LEU A 123 2.62 -7.84 -5.30
N VAL A 124 2.70 -6.58 -4.88
CA VAL A 124 1.65 -5.94 -4.05
C VAL A 124 0.33 -5.74 -4.81
N PRO A 125 0.29 -5.11 -6.00
CA PRO A 125 -0.94 -5.03 -6.77
C PRO A 125 -1.35 -6.41 -7.32
N GLY A 126 -0.39 -7.26 -7.68
CA GLY A 126 -0.65 -8.62 -8.14
C GLY A 126 -1.37 -9.48 -7.11
N SER A 127 -1.00 -9.38 -5.81
CA SER A 127 -1.66 -10.13 -4.74
C SER A 127 -3.13 -9.75 -4.58
N LEU A 128 -3.45 -8.46 -4.65
CA LEU A 128 -4.83 -7.97 -4.60
C LEU A 128 -5.62 -8.39 -5.84
N ALA A 129 -5.03 -8.28 -7.03
CA ALA A 129 -5.65 -8.68 -8.28
C ALA A 129 -5.95 -10.19 -8.33
N LEU A 130 -5.07 -11.02 -7.75
CA LEU A 130 -5.29 -12.47 -7.61
C LEU A 130 -6.48 -12.77 -6.69
N ILE A 131 -6.56 -12.09 -5.53
CA ILE A 131 -7.69 -12.23 -4.61
C ILE A 131 -8.99 -11.83 -5.29
N ASP A 132 -9.01 -10.69 -5.98
CA ASP A 132 -10.21 -10.20 -6.65
C ASP A 132 -10.66 -11.11 -7.81
N ALA A 133 -9.73 -11.62 -8.62
CA ALA A 133 -10.05 -12.53 -9.72
C ALA A 133 -10.61 -13.87 -9.24
N SER A 134 -10.07 -14.40 -8.14
CA SER A 134 -10.19 -15.82 -7.84
C SER A 134 -11.13 -16.11 -6.67
N ILE A 135 -11.38 -15.13 -5.80
CA ILE A 135 -12.29 -15.28 -4.66
C ILE A 135 -13.70 -14.81 -5.05
N ARG A 136 -14.71 -15.58 -4.62
CA ARG A 136 -16.13 -15.21 -4.78
C ARG A 136 -16.39 -13.81 -4.24
N ARG A 137 -17.18 -13.01 -4.98
CA ARG A 137 -17.54 -11.63 -4.60
C ARG A 137 -17.98 -11.48 -3.13
N ALA A 138 -18.78 -12.42 -2.62
CA ALA A 138 -19.27 -12.40 -1.24
C ALA A 138 -18.17 -12.56 -0.17
N ASP A 139 -17.05 -13.17 -0.53
CA ASP A 139 -15.92 -13.42 0.37
C ASP A 139 -14.75 -12.44 0.16
N ARG A 140 -14.75 -11.63 -0.92
CA ARG A 140 -13.64 -10.72 -1.27
C ARG A 140 -13.30 -9.74 -0.16
N GLY A 141 -14.29 -9.13 0.49
CA GLY A 141 -14.05 -8.20 1.60
C GLY A 141 -13.33 -8.85 2.78
N LYS A 142 -13.73 -10.08 3.14
CA LYS A 142 -13.07 -10.86 4.20
C LYS A 142 -11.65 -11.26 3.78
N ALA A 143 -11.49 -11.70 2.53
CA ALA A 143 -10.19 -12.06 1.97
C ALA A 143 -9.19 -10.88 1.98
N ILE A 144 -9.62 -9.69 1.55
CA ILE A 144 -8.82 -8.46 1.59
C ILE A 144 -8.50 -8.10 3.05
N GLY A 145 -9.46 -8.23 3.97
CA GLY A 145 -9.23 -8.00 5.40
C GLY A 145 -8.19 -8.93 6.02
N VAL A 146 -8.24 -10.23 5.70
CA VAL A 146 -7.24 -11.22 6.15
C VAL A 146 -5.87 -10.92 5.55
N TRP A 147 -5.81 -10.66 4.24
CA TRP A 147 -4.60 -10.25 3.55
C TRP A 147 -3.97 -9.01 4.20
N ALA A 148 -4.74 -7.93 4.37
CA ALA A 148 -4.25 -6.69 4.98
C ALA A 148 -3.79 -6.90 6.43
N GLY A 149 -4.54 -7.68 7.21
CA GLY A 149 -4.17 -8.02 8.59
C GLY A 149 -2.85 -8.77 8.66
N LEU A 150 -2.70 -9.85 7.86
CA LEU A 150 -1.46 -10.62 7.82
C LEU A 150 -0.29 -9.84 7.22
N SER A 151 -0.52 -9.01 6.20
CA SER A 151 0.49 -8.06 5.70
C SER A 151 0.95 -7.11 6.80
N GLY A 152 0.03 -6.62 7.63
CA GLY A 152 0.32 -5.82 8.82
C GLY A 152 1.16 -6.58 9.86
N VAL A 153 0.84 -7.85 10.15
CA VAL A 153 1.68 -8.73 11.00
C VAL A 153 3.10 -8.77 10.43
N THR A 154 3.20 -8.96 9.12
CA THR A 154 4.48 -9.15 8.45
C THR A 154 5.35 -7.89 8.56
N SER A 155 4.76 -6.69 8.42
CA SER A 155 5.44 -5.43 8.73
C SER A 155 5.82 -5.33 10.21
N ALA A 156 4.91 -5.66 11.13
CA ALA A 156 5.11 -5.52 12.57
C ALA A 156 6.21 -6.46 13.12
N LEU A 157 6.36 -7.64 12.52
CA LEU A 157 7.41 -8.60 12.86
C LEU A 157 8.80 -8.13 12.38
N GLY A 158 8.86 -7.20 11.43
CA GLY A 158 10.10 -6.75 10.80
C GLY A 158 11.18 -6.32 11.79
N PRO A 159 10.90 -5.42 12.75
CA PRO A 159 11.93 -4.99 13.70
C PRO A 159 12.42 -6.11 14.63
N PHE A 160 11.55 -7.03 15.02
CA PHE A 160 11.89 -8.15 15.91
C PHE A 160 12.74 -9.19 15.20
N VAL A 161 12.29 -9.63 14.02
CA VAL A 161 13.02 -10.60 13.19
C VAL A 161 14.34 -10.00 12.72
N GLY A 162 14.32 -8.73 12.31
CA GLY A 162 15.50 -7.97 11.92
C GLY A 162 16.52 -7.83 13.02
N GLY A 163 16.10 -7.35 14.19
CA GLY A 163 16.98 -7.19 15.34
C GLY A 163 17.63 -8.52 15.74
N TRP A 164 16.84 -9.60 15.80
CA TRP A 164 17.36 -10.92 16.09
C TRP A 164 18.36 -11.41 15.03
N LEU A 165 18.02 -11.36 13.72
CA LEU A 165 18.90 -11.80 12.64
C LEU A 165 20.22 -11.01 12.58
N VAL A 166 20.14 -9.68 12.74
CA VAL A 166 21.31 -8.80 12.75
C VAL A 166 22.22 -9.10 13.94
N SER A 167 21.64 -9.39 15.11
CA SER A 167 22.39 -9.68 16.34
C SER A 167 22.99 -11.09 16.39
N ALA A 168 22.26 -12.10 15.90
CA ALA A 168 22.59 -13.51 16.06
C ALA A 168 23.42 -14.08 14.91
N VAL A 169 23.29 -13.54 13.70
CA VAL A 169 23.91 -14.12 12.51
C VAL A 169 24.64 -13.07 11.67
N SER A 170 23.90 -12.23 10.95
CA SER A 170 24.41 -11.14 10.13
C SER A 170 23.24 -10.36 9.53
N TRP A 171 23.44 -9.08 9.24
CA TRP A 171 22.46 -8.28 8.49
C TRP A 171 22.14 -8.90 7.13
N ARG A 172 23.04 -9.66 6.51
CA ARG A 172 22.78 -10.30 5.19
C ARG A 172 21.58 -11.24 5.22
N TRP A 173 21.33 -11.88 6.36
CA TRP A 173 20.22 -12.83 6.52
C TRP A 173 18.85 -12.17 6.49
N ILE A 174 18.77 -10.85 6.70
CA ILE A 174 17.51 -10.13 6.52
C ILE A 174 16.98 -10.17 5.09
N PHE A 175 17.88 -10.33 4.12
CA PHE A 175 17.51 -10.48 2.72
C PHE A 175 17.36 -11.97 2.35
N LEU A 176 18.16 -12.84 2.95
CA LEU A 176 18.11 -14.28 2.66
C LEU A 176 16.86 -14.96 3.23
N ILE A 177 16.24 -14.43 4.29
CA ILE A 177 14.97 -14.93 4.83
C ILE A 177 13.82 -14.87 3.82
N ASN A 178 13.90 -13.95 2.85
CA ASN A 178 12.88 -13.82 1.81
C ASN A 178 12.91 -15.02 0.83
N VAL A 179 14.06 -15.68 0.67
CA VAL A 179 14.24 -16.79 -0.28
C VAL A 179 13.36 -18.01 0.05
N PRO A 180 13.38 -18.57 1.28
CA PRO A 180 12.50 -19.69 1.62
C PRO A 180 11.02 -19.30 1.57
N LEU A 181 10.66 -18.09 2.02
CA LEU A 181 9.29 -17.59 1.96
C LEU A 181 8.80 -17.47 0.52
N ALA A 182 9.64 -16.95 -0.38
CA ALA A 182 9.33 -16.81 -1.79
C ALA A 182 9.24 -18.17 -2.49
N ALA A 183 10.10 -19.13 -2.12
CA ALA A 183 10.01 -20.49 -2.65
C ALA A 183 8.66 -21.14 -2.31
N ILE A 184 8.19 -21.01 -1.07
CA ILE A 184 6.87 -21.50 -0.65
C ILE A 184 5.77 -20.79 -1.45
N ALA A 185 5.80 -19.46 -1.51
CA ALA A 185 4.81 -18.69 -2.27
C ALA A 185 4.78 -19.07 -3.76
N LEU A 186 5.94 -19.33 -4.37
CA LEU A 186 6.10 -19.73 -5.76
C LEU A 186 5.51 -21.12 -6.01
N ILE A 187 5.85 -22.10 -5.17
CA ILE A 187 5.32 -23.47 -5.28
C ILE A 187 3.79 -23.46 -5.13
N VAL A 188 3.26 -22.74 -4.15
CA VAL A 188 1.82 -22.66 -3.94
C VAL A 188 1.13 -21.92 -5.11
N ALA A 189 1.72 -20.82 -5.59
CA ALA A 189 1.20 -20.06 -6.74
C ALA A 189 1.09 -20.93 -8.00
N LEU A 190 2.15 -21.67 -8.34
CA LEU A 190 2.18 -22.49 -9.55
C LEU A 190 1.23 -23.68 -9.49
N ARG A 191 1.00 -24.25 -8.30
CA ARG A 191 0.14 -25.44 -8.11
C ARG A 191 -1.34 -25.12 -7.91
N HIS A 192 -1.68 -24.04 -7.22
CA HIS A 192 -3.04 -23.82 -6.71
C HIS A 192 -3.72 -22.56 -7.27
N VAL A 193 -2.98 -21.66 -7.89
CA VAL A 193 -3.56 -20.44 -8.46
C VAL A 193 -3.75 -20.67 -9.95
N ALA A 194 -4.96 -20.46 -10.45
CA ALA A 194 -5.26 -20.52 -11.87
C ALA A 194 -4.89 -19.19 -12.56
N GLU A 195 -4.56 -19.25 -13.85
CA GLU A 195 -4.29 -18.03 -14.60
C GLU A 195 -5.59 -17.25 -14.86
N SER A 196 -5.54 -15.94 -14.66
CA SER A 196 -6.63 -15.02 -15.00
C SER A 196 -6.06 -13.79 -15.69
N ARG A 197 -6.79 -13.29 -16.69
CA ARG A 197 -6.48 -12.07 -17.44
C ARG A 197 -7.77 -11.33 -17.73
N ASP A 198 -7.71 -10.03 -17.89
CA ASP A 198 -8.85 -9.23 -18.33
C ASP A 198 -9.14 -9.53 -19.81
N PRO A 199 -10.34 -10.06 -20.15
CA PRO A 199 -10.74 -10.31 -21.54
C PRO A 199 -10.84 -9.02 -22.38
N ALA A 200 -11.05 -7.86 -21.74
CA ALA A 200 -11.20 -6.57 -22.40
C ALA A 200 -9.84 -5.88 -22.67
N ALA A 201 -8.76 -6.31 -22.01
CA ALA A 201 -7.40 -5.80 -22.18
C ALA A 201 -6.73 -6.30 -23.48
N THR A 202 -7.40 -6.11 -24.62
CA THR A 202 -6.86 -6.32 -25.97
C THR A 202 -6.19 -5.03 -26.46
N GLY A 203 -4.98 -5.08 -27.04
CA GLY A 203 -4.33 -3.86 -27.57
C GLY A 203 -2.80 -3.89 -27.65
N ARG A 204 -2.10 -2.74 -27.68
CA ARG A 204 -0.67 -2.49 -27.35
C ARG A 204 -0.54 -1.81 -25.97
N PRO A 205 0.52 -2.00 -25.17
CA PRO A 205 0.57 -1.36 -23.85
C PRO A 205 0.61 0.16 -24.06
N ASP A 206 -0.08 0.95 -23.23
CA ASP A 206 0.13 2.40 -23.22
C ASP A 206 1.47 2.73 -22.57
N LEU A 207 2.52 2.56 -23.36
CA LEU A 207 3.89 2.86 -22.99
C LEU A 207 4.08 4.35 -22.70
N ALA A 208 3.26 5.22 -23.31
CA ALA A 208 3.35 6.67 -23.12
C ALA A 208 2.78 7.09 -21.77
N GLY A 209 1.58 6.62 -21.42
CA GLY A 209 1.00 6.81 -20.08
C GLY A 209 1.88 6.18 -19.00
N ALA A 210 2.37 4.96 -19.24
CA ALA A 210 3.31 4.28 -18.34
C ALA A 210 4.59 5.08 -18.12
N ALA A 211 5.20 5.62 -19.19
CA ALA A 211 6.39 6.45 -19.08
C ALA A 211 6.10 7.75 -18.32
N CYS A 212 4.98 8.42 -18.60
CA CYS A 212 4.61 9.68 -17.93
C CYS A 212 4.42 9.48 -16.42
N VAL A 213 3.69 8.45 -16.01
CA VAL A 213 3.45 8.18 -14.58
C VAL A 213 4.70 7.65 -13.88
N THR A 214 5.51 6.82 -14.54
CA THR A 214 6.75 6.27 -13.97
C THR A 214 7.78 7.37 -13.79
N LEU A 215 8.04 8.19 -14.82
CA LEU A 215 8.96 9.32 -14.73
C LEU A 215 8.41 10.41 -13.80
N GLY A 216 7.10 10.62 -13.84
CA GLY A 216 6.39 11.55 -12.98
C GLY A 216 6.60 11.27 -11.49
N LEU A 217 6.23 10.05 -11.08
CA LEU A 217 6.43 9.59 -9.71
C LEU A 217 7.90 9.51 -9.36
N SER A 218 8.76 8.93 -10.21
CA SER A 218 10.20 8.81 -9.92
C SER A 218 10.85 10.16 -9.69
N GLY A 219 10.54 11.16 -10.53
CA GLY A 219 11.11 12.50 -10.43
C GLY A 219 10.68 13.22 -9.15
N VAL A 220 9.39 13.18 -8.81
CA VAL A 220 8.89 13.76 -7.56
C VAL A 220 9.47 13.04 -6.35
N VAL A 221 9.40 11.71 -6.31
CA VAL A 221 9.92 10.90 -5.19
C VAL A 221 11.42 11.16 -5.01
N TYR A 222 12.20 11.12 -6.09
CA TYR A 222 13.63 11.40 -6.07
C TYR A 222 13.94 12.78 -5.49
N ALA A 223 13.26 13.82 -5.98
CA ALA A 223 13.51 15.18 -5.54
C ALA A 223 13.13 15.40 -4.07
N LEU A 224 12.07 14.76 -3.58
CA LEU A 224 11.67 14.86 -2.18
C LEU A 224 12.60 14.11 -1.23
N ILE A 225 13.26 13.06 -1.71
CA ILE A 225 14.25 12.30 -0.96
C ILE A 225 15.60 13.03 -0.94
N GLU A 226 16.08 13.45 -2.11
CA GLU A 226 17.42 14.02 -2.28
C GLU A 226 17.49 15.53 -2.04
N GLY A 227 16.39 16.26 -2.19
CA GLY A 227 16.33 17.70 -1.97
C GLY A 227 16.80 18.11 -0.58
N PRO A 228 16.31 17.50 0.51
CA PRO A 228 16.76 17.80 1.86
C PRO A 228 18.22 17.42 2.15
N SER A 229 18.75 16.36 1.53
CA SER A 229 20.08 15.83 1.83
C SER A 229 21.20 16.46 0.98
N ARG A 230 20.97 16.69 -0.30
CA ARG A 230 21.94 17.26 -1.26
C ARG A 230 21.66 18.71 -1.64
N GLY A 231 20.56 19.26 -1.15
CA GLY A 231 20.07 20.58 -1.53
C GLY A 231 19.30 20.58 -2.85
N TRP A 232 18.67 21.72 -3.14
CA TRP A 232 17.92 21.98 -4.37
C TRP A 232 18.85 22.34 -5.54
N THR A 233 19.71 21.39 -5.91
CA THR A 233 20.60 21.47 -7.08
C THR A 233 19.80 21.45 -8.40
N PRO A 234 20.42 21.84 -9.54
CA PRO A 234 19.78 21.71 -10.85
C PRO A 234 19.29 20.28 -11.17
N ILE A 235 19.94 19.25 -10.62
CA ILE A 235 19.54 17.85 -10.80
C ILE A 235 18.26 17.54 -10.02
N THR A 236 18.19 17.91 -8.74
CA THR A 236 17.01 17.64 -7.90
C THR A 236 15.81 18.49 -8.32
N VAL A 237 16.04 19.76 -8.69
CA VAL A 237 15.01 20.64 -9.28
C VAL A 237 14.59 20.13 -10.65
N GLY A 238 15.53 19.71 -11.50
CA GLY A 238 15.23 19.11 -12.81
C GLY A 238 14.38 17.85 -12.68
N ALA A 239 14.72 16.95 -11.75
CA ALA A 239 13.94 15.75 -11.45
C ALA A 239 12.53 16.10 -10.93
N LEU A 240 12.39 17.12 -10.07
CA LEU A 240 11.09 17.59 -9.61
C LEU A 240 10.25 18.14 -10.75
N VAL A 241 10.83 18.97 -11.62
CA VAL A 241 10.15 19.55 -12.78
C VAL A 241 9.71 18.46 -13.75
N VAL A 242 10.60 17.53 -14.11
CA VAL A 242 10.26 16.36 -14.95
C VAL A 242 9.15 15.54 -14.28
N GLY A 243 9.22 15.37 -12.96
CA GLY A 243 8.22 14.68 -12.16
C GLY A 243 6.84 15.32 -12.27
N ILE A 244 6.75 16.63 -11.97
CA ILE A 244 5.51 17.42 -12.04
C ILE A 244 4.97 17.42 -13.48
N VAL A 245 5.82 17.66 -14.47
CA VAL A 245 5.43 17.67 -15.89
C VAL A 245 4.91 16.29 -16.30
N GLY A 246 5.57 15.21 -15.90
CA GLY A 246 5.12 13.84 -16.18
C GLY A 246 3.76 13.52 -15.58
N LEU A 247 3.52 13.90 -14.32
CA LEU A 247 2.24 13.71 -13.64
C LEU A 247 1.12 14.59 -14.22
N VAL A 248 1.41 15.81 -14.65
CA VAL A 248 0.44 16.72 -15.29
C VAL A 248 0.16 16.32 -16.74
N ALA A 249 1.18 15.82 -17.45
CA ALA A 249 1.04 15.33 -18.81
C ALA A 249 0.31 13.99 -18.88
N PHE A 250 0.42 13.15 -17.85
CA PHE A 250 -0.20 11.83 -17.80
C PHE A 250 -1.71 11.87 -18.15
N PRO A 251 -2.58 12.65 -17.47
CA PRO A 251 -3.99 12.74 -17.85
C PRO A 251 -4.24 13.25 -19.28
N LEU A 252 -3.35 14.08 -19.82
CA LEU A 252 -3.49 14.63 -21.18
C LEU A 252 -3.12 13.59 -22.24
N VAL A 253 -2.10 12.78 -21.99
CA VAL A 253 -1.71 11.64 -22.83
C VAL A 253 -2.81 10.58 -22.80
N GLU A 254 -3.33 10.30 -21.61
CA GLU A 254 -4.38 9.31 -21.37
C GLU A 254 -5.67 9.61 -22.13
N ARG A 255 -6.09 10.89 -22.15
CA ARG A 255 -7.28 11.35 -22.87
C ARG A 255 -7.20 11.16 -24.38
N ARG A 256 -6.00 11.03 -24.93
CA ARG A 256 -5.75 10.91 -26.39
C ARG A 256 -5.57 9.46 -26.84
N ARG A 257 -5.47 8.50 -25.91
CA ARG A 257 -5.18 7.10 -26.22
C ARG A 257 -6.44 6.22 -26.09
N PRO A 258 -6.74 5.37 -27.09
CA PRO A 258 -7.88 4.44 -27.02
C PRO A 258 -7.71 3.37 -25.93
N GLU A 259 -6.46 3.02 -25.61
CA GLU A 259 -6.06 1.97 -24.67
C GLU A 259 -5.45 2.56 -23.40
N ALA A 260 -6.13 3.57 -22.85
CA ALA A 260 -5.75 4.23 -21.60
C ALA A 260 -5.58 3.21 -20.45
N LEU A 261 -4.41 3.22 -19.80
CA LEU A 261 -4.17 2.65 -18.46
C LEU A 261 -5.20 3.12 -17.43
N LEU A 262 -5.65 4.36 -17.54
CA LEU A 262 -6.51 5.04 -16.58
C LEU A 262 -7.63 5.79 -17.30
N PRO A 263 -8.79 5.13 -17.50
CA PRO A 263 -9.92 5.76 -18.16
C PRO A 263 -10.35 7.03 -17.41
N PRO A 264 -10.38 8.22 -18.06
CA PRO A 264 -10.79 9.46 -17.40
C PRO A 264 -12.22 9.41 -16.84
N ALA A 265 -13.05 8.50 -17.36
CA ALA A 265 -14.39 8.23 -16.88
C ALA A 265 -14.42 7.78 -15.40
N LEU A 266 -13.37 7.13 -14.89
CA LEU A 266 -13.29 6.72 -13.49
C LEU A 266 -13.34 7.92 -12.53
N PHE A 267 -12.70 9.03 -12.89
CA PHE A 267 -12.70 10.25 -12.08
C PHE A 267 -14.01 11.03 -12.14
N ARG A 268 -14.91 10.71 -13.09
CA ARG A 268 -16.28 11.26 -13.11
C ARG A 268 -17.13 10.66 -11.98
N SER A 269 -16.76 9.50 -11.45
CA SER A 269 -17.38 8.93 -10.25
C SER A 269 -16.98 9.76 -9.03
N LEU A 270 -17.95 10.43 -8.41
CA LEU A 270 -17.75 11.15 -7.15
C LEU A 270 -17.24 10.22 -6.04
N GLN A 271 -17.68 8.96 -6.04
CA GLN A 271 -17.22 7.97 -5.07
C GLN A 271 -15.73 7.63 -5.25
N PHE A 272 -15.27 7.46 -6.50
CA PHE A 272 -13.87 7.15 -6.79
C PHE A 272 -12.95 8.34 -6.48
N SER A 273 -13.30 9.53 -6.95
CA SER A 273 -12.55 10.77 -6.70
C SER A 273 -12.53 11.13 -5.21
N GLY A 274 -13.67 11.00 -4.54
CA GLY A 274 -13.82 11.23 -3.11
C GLY A 274 -13.02 10.27 -2.25
N ALA A 275 -13.03 8.98 -2.58
CA ALA A 275 -12.23 7.98 -1.88
C ALA A 275 -10.72 8.27 -2.04
N ASN A 276 -10.25 8.60 -3.24
CA ASN A 276 -8.84 8.95 -3.46
C ASN A 276 -8.42 10.27 -2.78
N LEU A 277 -9.28 11.29 -2.74
CA LEU A 277 -9.00 12.52 -1.96
C LEU A 277 -8.90 12.23 -0.46
N THR A 278 -9.76 11.33 0.04
CA THR A 278 -9.69 10.84 1.42
C THR A 278 -8.39 10.06 1.66
N THR A 279 -7.97 9.21 0.71
CA THR A 279 -6.67 8.53 0.73
C THR A 279 -5.54 9.52 0.85
N PHE A 280 -5.53 10.54 0.00
CA PHE A 280 -4.50 11.56 0.03
C PHE A 280 -4.41 12.21 1.43
N ALA A 281 -5.54 12.67 1.95
CA ALA A 281 -5.59 13.33 3.25
C ALA A 281 -5.09 12.44 4.41
N VAL A 282 -5.61 11.22 4.49
CA VAL A 282 -5.32 10.28 5.59
C VAL A 282 -3.87 9.78 5.51
N TYR A 283 -3.35 9.46 4.33
CA TYR A 283 -1.98 8.98 4.19
C TYR A 283 -0.94 10.09 4.35
N ALA A 284 -1.24 11.32 3.90
CA ALA A 284 -0.40 12.48 4.21
C ALA A 284 -0.32 12.71 5.72
N ALA A 285 -1.45 12.68 6.42
CA ALA A 285 -1.50 12.83 7.87
C ALA A 285 -0.82 11.66 8.60
N LEU A 286 -0.96 10.44 8.08
CA LEU A 286 -0.30 9.24 8.59
C LEU A 286 1.23 9.37 8.54
N THR A 287 1.78 9.51 7.34
CA THR A 287 3.24 9.54 7.16
C THR A 287 3.84 10.80 7.76
N GLY A 288 3.20 11.95 7.54
CA GLY A 288 3.63 13.24 8.07
C GLY A 288 3.60 13.33 9.60
N GLY A 289 2.49 12.91 10.20
CA GLY A 289 2.33 12.90 11.66
C GLY A 289 3.29 11.91 12.33
N GLN A 290 3.48 10.72 11.74
CA GLN A 290 4.43 9.74 12.26
C GLN A 290 5.89 10.21 12.13
N PHE A 291 6.23 10.90 11.04
CA PHE A 291 7.54 11.54 10.86
C PHE A 291 7.79 12.60 11.94
N LEU A 292 6.87 13.55 12.11
CA LEU A 292 6.97 14.60 13.13
C LEU A 292 7.03 14.03 14.56
N LEU A 293 6.21 13.02 14.87
CA LEU A 293 6.22 12.36 16.17
C LEU A 293 7.56 11.69 16.44
N THR A 294 8.11 10.98 15.45
CA THR A 294 9.40 10.30 15.58
C THR A 294 10.52 11.31 15.84
N LEU A 295 10.53 12.43 15.11
CA LEU A 295 11.49 13.52 15.35
C LEU A 295 11.33 14.13 16.74
N GLN A 296 10.11 14.40 17.18
CA GLN A 296 9.83 14.95 18.51
C GLN A 296 10.29 14.03 19.63
N LEU A 297 10.00 12.73 19.53
CA LEU A 297 10.42 11.74 20.53
C LEU A 297 11.95 11.66 20.64
N GLN A 298 12.65 11.62 19.50
CA GLN A 298 14.10 11.43 19.49
C GLN A 298 14.88 12.73 19.79
N GLN A 299 14.55 13.82 19.11
CA GLN A 299 15.34 15.07 19.19
C GLN A 299 15.00 15.92 20.40
N ASN A 300 13.71 15.96 20.80
CA ASN A 300 13.24 16.84 21.88
C ASN A 300 12.98 16.10 23.19
N MET A 301 12.52 14.84 23.13
CA MET A 301 12.23 14.05 24.32
C MET A 301 13.35 13.06 24.69
N GLY A 302 14.41 12.98 23.88
CA GLY A 302 15.61 12.17 24.16
C GLY A 302 15.39 10.65 24.07
N TYR A 303 14.33 10.20 23.39
CA TYR A 303 14.08 8.78 23.22
C TYR A 303 15.14 8.20 22.28
N SER A 304 15.63 7.00 22.58
CA SER A 304 16.39 6.23 21.60
C SER A 304 15.48 5.87 20.41
N ALA A 305 16.07 5.59 19.24
CA ALA A 305 15.31 5.15 18.06
C ALA A 305 14.43 3.93 18.36
N LEU A 306 14.93 2.98 19.17
CA LEU A 306 14.16 1.81 19.62
C LEU A 306 12.99 2.22 20.52
N ALA A 307 13.22 3.11 21.50
CA ALA A 307 12.17 3.58 22.39
C ALA A 307 11.09 4.36 21.64
N ALA A 308 11.47 5.19 20.66
CA ALA A 308 10.53 5.90 19.80
C ALA A 308 9.69 4.92 18.95
N GLY A 309 10.32 3.87 18.40
CA GLY A 309 9.60 2.80 17.70
C GLY A 309 8.60 2.08 18.61
N LEU A 310 9.03 1.66 19.80
CA LEU A 310 8.17 1.01 20.79
C LEU A 310 7.01 1.90 21.26
N ALA A 311 7.23 3.21 21.38
CA ALA A 311 6.19 4.18 21.72
C ALA A 311 5.07 4.25 20.68
N THR A 312 5.36 3.92 19.41
CA THR A 312 4.36 3.87 18.32
C THR A 312 3.73 2.49 18.12
N LEU A 313 4.28 1.45 18.76
CA LEU A 313 3.83 0.06 18.62
C LEU A 313 2.34 -0.16 18.92
N PRO A 314 1.71 0.49 19.93
CA PRO A 314 0.28 0.32 20.20
C PRO A 314 -0.61 0.63 18.99
N MET A 315 -0.25 1.62 18.17
CA MET A 315 -0.97 1.93 16.94
C MET A 315 -0.96 0.73 15.98
N THR A 316 0.21 0.11 15.77
CA THR A 316 0.36 -1.08 14.92
C THR A 316 -0.47 -2.25 15.44
N VAL A 317 -0.46 -2.47 16.75
CA VAL A 317 -1.26 -3.53 17.40
C VAL A 317 -2.76 -3.28 17.21
N ILE A 318 -3.22 -2.05 17.41
CA ILE A 318 -4.63 -1.68 17.18
C ILE A 318 -5.00 -1.94 15.73
N MET A 319 -4.19 -1.46 14.77
CA MET A 319 -4.45 -1.70 13.35
C MET A 319 -4.51 -3.20 13.03
N LEU A 320 -3.60 -3.98 13.59
CA LEU A 320 -3.56 -5.42 13.37
C LEU A 320 -4.82 -6.14 13.87
N VAL A 321 -5.27 -5.81 15.09
CA VAL A 321 -6.40 -6.50 15.74
C VAL A 321 -7.75 -5.99 15.21
N LEU A 322 -7.89 -4.67 15.00
CA LEU A 322 -9.19 -4.06 14.68
C LEU A 322 -9.46 -3.98 13.17
N SER A 323 -8.45 -3.87 12.29
CA SER A 323 -8.71 -3.68 10.84
C SER A 323 -9.56 -4.79 10.21
N PRO A 324 -9.38 -6.09 10.52
CA PRO A 324 -10.25 -7.14 9.99
C PRO A 324 -11.70 -7.02 10.49
N VAL A 325 -11.87 -6.65 11.77
CA VAL A 325 -13.18 -6.47 12.40
C VAL A 325 -13.92 -5.29 11.77
N ILE A 326 -13.24 -4.15 11.61
CA ILE A 326 -13.83 -2.97 10.99
C ILE A 326 -14.08 -3.18 9.49
N GLY A 327 -13.20 -3.89 8.78
CA GLY A 327 -13.44 -4.27 7.39
C GLY A 327 -14.74 -5.07 7.22
N GLY A 328 -14.99 -6.03 8.12
CA GLY A 328 -16.25 -6.78 8.16
C GLY A 328 -17.46 -5.93 8.55
N PHE A 329 -17.29 -4.99 9.48
CA PHE A 329 -18.34 -4.05 9.88
C PHE A 329 -18.74 -3.09 8.75
N ALA A 330 -17.75 -2.54 8.03
CA ALA A 330 -17.96 -1.64 6.90
C ALA A 330 -18.71 -2.31 5.73
N GLN A 331 -18.55 -3.62 5.55
CA GLN A 331 -19.34 -4.39 4.59
C GLN A 331 -20.83 -4.45 4.94
N ARG A 332 -21.19 -4.37 6.23
CA ARG A 332 -22.59 -4.44 6.70
C ARG A 332 -23.25 -3.06 6.75
N VAL A 333 -22.54 -2.05 7.23
CA VAL A 333 -23.08 -0.70 7.48
C VAL A 333 -22.86 0.23 6.29
N GLY A 334 -22.03 -0.17 5.33
CA GLY A 334 -21.62 0.65 4.20
C GLY A 334 -20.40 1.51 4.52
N PRO A 335 -19.69 1.99 3.48
CA PRO A 335 -18.39 2.64 3.64
C PRO A 335 -18.45 4.07 4.20
N ARG A 336 -19.57 4.77 4.05
CA ARG A 336 -19.68 6.20 4.39
C ARG A 336 -19.36 6.50 5.86
N LEU A 337 -19.87 5.70 6.78
CA LEU A 337 -19.72 5.98 8.21
C LEU A 337 -18.27 5.78 8.68
N PRO A 338 -17.59 4.65 8.41
CA PRO A 338 -16.16 4.51 8.71
C PRO A 338 -15.29 5.54 8.00
N MET A 339 -15.57 5.86 6.72
CA MET A 339 -14.77 6.82 5.97
C MET A 339 -14.99 8.28 6.37
N THR A 340 -16.11 8.59 7.02
CA THR A 340 -16.34 9.92 7.60
C THR A 340 -15.74 10.01 8.99
N VAL A 341 -16.13 9.10 9.89
CA VAL A 341 -15.78 9.16 11.32
C VAL A 341 -14.30 8.86 11.54
N GLY A 342 -13.76 7.89 10.81
CA GLY A 342 -12.37 7.46 10.95
C GLY A 342 -11.36 8.61 10.83
N PRO A 343 -11.38 9.43 9.76
CA PRO A 343 -10.52 10.61 9.64
C PRO A 343 -10.67 11.62 10.78
N PHE A 344 -11.87 11.85 11.32
CA PHE A 344 -12.03 12.72 12.50
C PHE A 344 -11.36 12.13 13.74
N VAL A 345 -11.42 10.80 13.92
CA VAL A 345 -10.72 10.12 15.02
C VAL A 345 -9.20 10.20 14.83
N VAL A 346 -8.70 10.04 13.60
CA VAL A 346 -7.29 10.25 13.26
C VAL A 346 -6.85 11.69 13.62
N ALA A 347 -7.66 12.68 13.25
CA ALA A 347 -7.41 14.09 13.59
C ALA A 347 -7.38 14.32 15.11
N GLY A 348 -8.30 13.70 15.86
CA GLY A 348 -8.30 13.73 17.32
C GLY A 348 -7.03 13.12 17.92
N GLY A 349 -6.53 12.01 17.37
CA GLY A 349 -5.27 11.39 17.77
C GLY A 349 -4.07 12.29 17.51
N LEU A 350 -4.00 12.91 16.33
CA LEU A 350 -2.95 13.88 15.99
C LEU A 350 -2.99 15.12 16.90
N ALA A 351 -4.18 15.63 17.21
CA ALA A 351 -4.36 16.75 18.14
C ALA A 351 -3.95 16.38 19.57
N LEU A 352 -4.23 15.15 20.02
CA LEU A 352 -3.76 14.68 21.33
C LEU A 352 -2.24 14.55 21.40
N LEU A 353 -1.60 14.15 20.29
CA LEU A 353 -0.15 14.05 20.22
C LEU A 353 0.57 15.40 20.33
N THR A 354 -0.11 16.55 20.20
CA THR A 354 0.51 17.86 20.51
C THR A 354 0.94 17.98 21.97
N ARG A 355 0.44 17.09 22.85
CA ARG A 355 0.83 16.98 24.27
C ARG A 355 2.16 16.26 24.47
N ALA A 356 2.75 15.68 23.42
CA ALA A 356 4.09 15.08 23.46
C ALA A 356 5.17 16.17 23.50
N VAL A 357 5.25 16.87 24.63
CA VAL A 357 6.22 17.93 24.89
C VAL A 357 7.37 17.42 25.77
N PRO A 358 8.56 18.06 25.73
CA PRO A 358 9.66 17.74 26.65
C PRO A 358 9.17 17.73 28.10
N GLY A 359 9.55 16.70 28.87
CA GLY A 359 9.12 16.51 30.26
C GLY A 359 7.77 15.82 30.46
N SER A 360 6.99 15.59 29.40
CA SER A 360 5.77 14.78 29.50
C SER A 360 6.08 13.28 29.64
N SER A 361 5.28 12.57 30.46
CA SER A 361 5.39 11.11 30.56
C SER A 361 4.78 10.43 29.33
N TYR A 362 5.27 9.24 28.98
CA TYR A 362 4.70 8.45 27.87
C TYR A 362 3.18 8.24 28.03
N ALA A 363 2.75 7.89 29.25
CA ALA A 363 1.34 7.61 29.55
C ALA A 363 0.41 8.82 29.36
N ALA A 364 0.89 10.05 29.60
CA ALA A 364 0.08 11.26 29.50
C ALA A 364 0.25 11.99 28.16
N GLY A 365 1.48 12.04 27.63
CA GLY A 365 1.82 12.85 26.46
C GLY A 365 1.73 12.12 25.11
N VAL A 366 1.99 10.80 25.09
CA VAL A 366 2.18 10.05 23.84
C VAL A 366 1.11 8.98 23.67
N LEU A 367 0.94 8.11 24.68
CA LEU A 367 0.08 6.94 24.60
C LEU A 367 -1.38 7.28 24.21
N PRO A 368 -2.06 8.27 24.81
CA PRO A 368 -3.45 8.57 24.44
C PRO A 368 -3.59 8.98 22.97
N GLY A 369 -2.63 9.77 22.48
CA GLY A 369 -2.58 10.19 21.08
C GLY A 369 -2.34 9.02 20.13
N VAL A 370 -1.37 8.16 20.43
CA VAL A 370 -1.06 6.95 19.64
C VAL A 370 -2.26 5.98 19.60
N LEU A 371 -2.96 5.79 20.73
CA LEU A 371 -4.13 4.91 20.79
C LEU A 371 -5.29 5.44 19.93
N VAL A 372 -5.65 6.72 20.08
CA VAL A 372 -6.74 7.34 19.31
C VAL A 372 -6.38 7.41 17.83
N PHE A 373 -5.14 7.74 17.50
CA PHE A 373 -4.64 7.76 16.13
C PHE A 373 -4.71 6.37 15.49
N GLY A 374 -4.22 5.33 16.16
CA GLY A 374 -4.29 3.95 15.68
C GLY A 374 -5.72 3.45 15.51
N LEU A 375 -6.63 3.82 16.42
CA LEU A 375 -8.06 3.51 16.31
C LEU A 375 -8.68 4.15 15.06
N GLY A 376 -8.39 5.44 14.83
CA GLY A 376 -8.87 6.15 13.63
C GLY A 376 -8.36 5.51 12.34
N LEU A 377 -7.09 5.11 12.30
CA LEU A 377 -6.51 4.42 11.14
C LEU A 377 -7.14 3.05 10.91
N ALA A 378 -7.35 2.26 11.96
CA ALA A 378 -8.03 0.98 11.87
C ALA A 378 -9.47 1.12 11.33
N VAL A 379 -10.15 2.20 11.69
CA VAL A 379 -11.50 2.50 11.20
C VAL A 379 -11.50 2.95 9.73
N THR A 380 -10.43 3.60 9.27
CA THR A 380 -10.41 4.26 7.95
C THR A 380 -9.78 3.41 6.85
N VAL A 381 -8.60 2.83 7.09
CA VAL A 381 -7.72 2.32 6.03
C VAL A 381 -8.32 1.15 5.26
N ALA A 382 -8.89 0.17 5.97
CA ALA A 382 -9.50 -0.99 5.34
C ALA A 382 -10.77 -0.63 4.53
N PRO A 383 -11.75 0.12 5.09
CA PRO A 383 -12.92 0.57 4.33
C PRO A 383 -12.57 1.47 3.15
N LEU A 384 -11.55 2.32 3.29
CA LEU A 384 -11.07 3.19 2.22
C LEU A 384 -10.60 2.40 1.01
N THR A 385 -9.73 1.40 1.23
CA THR A 385 -9.23 0.55 0.15
C THR A 385 -10.39 -0.19 -0.53
N ALA A 386 -11.30 -0.78 0.27
CA ALA A 386 -12.46 -1.48 -0.27
C ALA A 386 -13.38 -0.56 -1.10
N THR A 387 -13.53 0.70 -0.69
CA THR A 387 -14.39 1.68 -1.39
C THR A 387 -13.80 2.10 -2.72
N VAL A 388 -12.49 2.30 -2.80
CA VAL A 388 -11.84 2.62 -4.09
C VAL A 388 -12.01 1.47 -5.08
N LEU A 389 -11.79 0.23 -4.63
CA LEU A 389 -11.95 -0.94 -5.50
C LEU A 389 -13.41 -1.20 -5.88
N ALA A 390 -14.37 -0.89 -5.01
CA ALA A 390 -15.79 -1.04 -5.27
C ALA A 390 -16.39 0.08 -6.13
N ALA A 391 -15.69 1.21 -6.30
CA ALA A 391 -16.16 2.36 -7.08
C ALA A 391 -15.96 2.18 -8.60
N VAL A 392 -15.34 1.08 -9.02
CA VAL A 392 -15.01 0.79 -10.42
C VAL A 392 -15.56 -0.58 -10.84
N ASP A 393 -15.78 -0.76 -12.14
CA ASP A 393 -16.15 -2.07 -12.69
C ASP A 393 -15.01 -3.10 -12.50
N GLU A 394 -15.34 -4.39 -12.48
CA GLU A 394 -14.36 -5.48 -12.24
C GLU A 394 -13.15 -5.45 -13.19
N GLN A 395 -13.33 -4.91 -14.39
CA GLN A 395 -12.29 -4.76 -15.41
C GLN A 395 -11.22 -3.73 -15.01
N HIS A 396 -11.54 -2.78 -14.12
CA HIS A 396 -10.68 -1.65 -13.76
C HIS A 396 -10.12 -1.73 -12.33
N VAL A 397 -10.33 -2.85 -11.63
CA VAL A 397 -9.94 -3.01 -10.21
C VAL A 397 -8.42 -2.90 -10.01
N GLY A 398 -7.61 -3.47 -10.92
CA GLY A 398 -6.15 -3.35 -10.84
C GLY A 398 -5.67 -1.92 -11.03
N THR A 399 -6.21 -1.21 -12.03
CA THR A 399 -5.96 0.23 -12.22
C THR A 399 -6.37 1.05 -11.00
N ALA A 400 -7.59 0.84 -10.46
CA ALA A 400 -8.07 1.56 -9.28
C ALA A 400 -7.19 1.34 -8.05
N SER A 401 -6.74 0.10 -7.81
CA SER A 401 -5.77 -0.22 -6.76
C SER A 401 -4.44 0.51 -6.97
N GLY A 402 -3.93 0.53 -8.21
CA GLY A 402 -2.71 1.23 -8.57
C GLY A 402 -2.80 2.74 -8.32
N VAL A 403 -3.92 3.36 -8.69
CA VAL A 403 -4.19 4.79 -8.43
C VAL A 403 -4.21 5.08 -6.94
N ASN A 404 -4.98 4.31 -6.17
CA ASN A 404 -5.07 4.50 -4.72
C ASN A 404 -3.70 4.45 -4.05
N ASN A 405 -2.88 3.47 -4.44
CA ASN A 405 -1.52 3.33 -3.93
C ASN A 405 -0.62 4.49 -4.37
N ALA A 406 -0.69 4.92 -5.64
CA ALA A 406 0.07 6.07 -6.12
C ALA A 406 -0.30 7.35 -5.36
N VAL A 407 -1.60 7.57 -5.11
CA VAL A 407 -2.10 8.69 -4.30
C VAL A 407 -1.59 8.59 -2.87
N ALA A 408 -1.72 7.44 -2.21
CA ALA A 408 -1.25 7.22 -0.85
C ALA A 408 0.26 7.48 -0.69
N ARG A 409 1.08 7.00 -1.63
CA ARG A 409 2.54 7.19 -1.62
C ARG A 409 2.93 8.64 -1.86
N THR A 410 2.33 9.26 -2.87
CA THR A 410 2.57 10.67 -3.21
C THR A 410 2.17 11.57 -2.04
N ALA A 411 1.03 11.29 -1.40
CA ALA A 411 0.57 12.00 -0.22
C ALA A 411 1.57 11.90 0.94
N GLY A 412 2.07 10.69 1.23
CA GLY A 412 3.04 10.49 2.30
C GLY A 412 4.35 11.24 2.06
N LEU A 413 4.87 11.20 0.81
CA LEU A 413 6.11 11.90 0.45
C LEU A 413 5.95 13.42 0.49
N LEU A 414 4.85 13.95 -0.09
CA LEU A 414 4.55 15.37 -0.03
C LEU A 414 4.38 15.85 1.42
N ALA A 415 3.76 15.04 2.28
CA ALA A 415 3.60 15.38 3.69
C ALA A 415 4.95 15.50 4.40
N VAL A 416 5.87 14.55 4.22
CA VAL A 416 7.22 14.62 4.82
C VAL A 416 7.99 15.85 4.33
N ALA A 417 7.82 16.23 3.06
CA ALA A 417 8.52 17.37 2.48
C ALA A 417 7.91 18.73 2.86
N LEU A 418 6.59 18.83 2.90
CA LEU A 418 5.87 20.10 3.03
C LEU A 418 5.40 20.38 4.46
N LEU A 419 5.10 19.37 5.28
CA LEU A 419 4.65 19.62 6.65
C LEU A 419 5.71 20.31 7.50
N PRO A 420 7.01 19.96 7.47
CA PRO A 420 8.01 20.67 8.26
C PRO A 420 8.08 22.18 7.95
N PRO A 421 8.20 22.64 6.69
CA PRO A 421 8.21 24.07 6.41
C PRO A 421 6.87 24.75 6.73
N VAL A 422 5.73 24.10 6.44
CA VAL A 422 4.39 24.64 6.80
C VAL A 422 4.21 24.75 8.31
N ALA A 423 4.82 23.85 9.08
CA ALA A 423 4.86 23.89 10.52
C ALA A 423 5.80 24.98 11.08
N GLY A 424 6.56 25.66 10.22
CA GLY A 424 7.55 26.65 10.61
C GLY A 424 8.86 26.04 11.11
N LEU A 425 9.17 24.79 10.72
CA LEU A 425 10.41 24.08 11.05
C LEU A 425 11.54 24.35 10.04
N SER A 426 11.47 25.46 9.28
CA SER A 426 12.47 25.83 8.26
C SER A 426 13.35 26.97 8.77
N GLY A 427 14.54 26.62 9.27
CA GLY A 427 15.57 27.54 9.76
C GLY A 427 16.72 26.80 10.42
N ASP A 428 17.94 27.33 10.32
CA ASP A 428 19.21 26.73 10.73
C ASP A 428 19.18 26.03 12.10
N GLY A 429 19.90 24.91 12.18
CA GLY A 429 19.85 23.92 13.25
C GLY A 429 20.00 24.45 14.68
N ALA A 430 19.53 23.61 15.61
CA ALA A 430 19.65 23.71 17.07
C ALA A 430 18.52 24.45 17.84
N GLY A 431 17.34 24.66 17.25
CA GLY A 431 16.12 24.98 17.99
C GLY A 431 15.28 23.73 18.28
N ALA A 432 14.78 23.56 19.51
CA ALA A 432 13.78 22.53 19.82
C ALA A 432 12.59 22.64 18.84
N LEU A 433 12.08 21.52 18.30
CA LEU A 433 10.88 21.50 17.42
C LEU A 433 9.69 22.33 17.98
N GLY A 434 9.68 22.64 19.29
CA GLY A 434 8.95 23.78 19.87
C GLY A 434 7.47 23.82 19.51
N ALA A 435 6.95 25.02 19.24
CA ALA A 435 5.58 25.20 18.75
C ALA A 435 5.36 24.64 17.33
N GLY A 436 6.43 24.39 16.57
CA GLY A 436 6.37 23.86 15.22
C GLY A 436 5.82 22.44 15.17
N PHE A 437 6.23 21.57 16.11
CA PHE A 437 5.65 20.23 16.21
C PHE A 437 4.13 20.27 16.40
N ALA A 438 3.64 21.06 17.37
CA ALA A 438 2.21 21.17 17.62
C ALA A 438 1.45 21.73 16.41
N ARG A 439 1.99 22.74 15.72
CA ARG A 439 1.41 23.27 14.48
C ARG A 439 1.38 22.23 13.37
N GLY A 440 2.47 21.49 13.16
CA GLY A 440 2.54 20.43 12.15
C GLY A 440 1.52 19.32 12.39
N MET A 441 1.36 18.89 13.66
CA MET A 441 0.34 17.92 14.04
C MET A 441 -1.08 18.45 13.84
N LEU A 442 -1.35 19.72 14.12
CA LEU A 442 -2.64 20.36 13.87
C LEU A 442 -2.94 20.54 12.38
N VAL A 443 -1.94 20.85 11.55
CA VAL A 443 -2.09 20.90 10.10
C VAL A 443 -2.42 19.50 9.55
N ALA A 444 -1.72 18.47 10.01
CA ALA A 444 -2.04 17.08 9.65
C ALA A 444 -3.45 16.68 10.14
N ALA A 445 -3.85 17.10 11.34
CA ALA A 445 -5.20 16.89 11.86
C ALA A 445 -6.26 17.60 11.00
N GLY A 446 -6.02 18.85 10.60
CA GLY A 446 -6.89 19.61 9.70
C GLY A 446 -7.05 18.95 8.33
N LEU A 447 -5.97 18.37 7.81
CA LEU A 447 -6.01 17.58 6.58
C LEU A 447 -6.91 16.34 6.72
N CYS A 448 -6.81 15.61 7.84
CA CYS A 448 -7.71 14.49 8.14
C CYS A 448 -9.17 14.93 8.29
N VAL A 449 -9.44 16.07 8.94
CA VAL A 449 -10.79 16.65 9.02
C VAL A 449 -11.33 16.93 7.61
N ALA A 450 -10.53 17.57 6.75
CA ALA A 450 -10.91 17.80 5.36
C ALA A 450 -11.18 16.49 4.61
N GLY A 451 -10.36 15.45 4.80
CA GLY A 451 -10.60 14.11 4.26
C GLY A 451 -11.92 13.48 4.73
N GLY A 452 -12.25 13.61 6.01
CA GLY A 452 -13.53 13.15 6.57
C GLY A 452 -14.73 13.90 6.01
N VAL A 453 -14.62 15.21 5.81
CA VAL A 453 -15.65 16.03 5.16
C VAL A 453 -15.82 15.64 3.69
N VAL A 454 -14.73 15.46 2.96
CA VAL A 454 -14.77 14.97 1.57
C VAL A 454 -15.49 13.63 1.53
N ALA A 455 -15.06 12.66 2.34
CA ALA A 455 -15.71 11.35 2.43
C ALA A 455 -17.21 11.47 2.72
N PHE A 456 -17.62 12.35 3.65
CA PHE A 456 -19.02 12.57 3.97
C PHE A 456 -19.85 13.09 2.78
N LEU A 457 -19.26 13.95 1.96
CA LEU A 457 -19.92 14.60 0.83
C LEU A 457 -19.95 13.71 -0.42
N THR A 458 -18.90 12.90 -0.63
CA THR A 458 -18.70 12.18 -1.90
C THR A 458 -19.02 10.68 -1.82
N ILE A 459 -19.01 10.09 -0.63
CA ILE A 459 -19.18 8.63 -0.46
C ILE A 459 -20.62 8.30 -0.16
N ASP A 460 -21.20 7.49 -1.04
CA ASP A 460 -22.60 7.13 -0.96
C ASP A 460 -22.89 6.14 0.16
N ARG A 461 -24.12 6.19 0.69
CA ARG A 461 -24.56 5.31 1.80
C ARG A 461 -24.80 3.86 1.36
N ALA A 462 -25.12 3.65 0.09
CA ALA A 462 -25.55 2.37 -0.40
C ALA A 462 -24.51 1.77 -1.36
N VAL A 463 -23.95 0.63 -0.98
CA VAL A 463 -23.73 -0.40 -1.99
C VAL A 463 -25.13 -0.70 -2.52
N PRO A 464 -25.42 -0.57 -3.84
CA PRO A 464 -26.64 -1.15 -4.35
C PRO A 464 -26.50 -2.66 -4.15
N VAL A 465 -27.04 -3.15 -3.03
CA VAL A 465 -27.37 -4.56 -2.87
C VAL A 465 -28.46 -4.78 -3.89
N ARG A 466 -28.08 -5.06 -5.14
CA ARG A 466 -28.96 -5.65 -6.11
C ARG A 466 -29.32 -6.99 -5.47
N ARG A 467 -30.47 -7.03 -4.78
CA ARG A 467 -31.05 -8.27 -4.27
C ARG A 467 -31.07 -9.20 -5.46
N GLN A 468 -30.16 -10.17 -5.48
CA GLN A 468 -30.32 -11.33 -6.33
C GLN A 468 -31.62 -11.94 -5.83
N ILE A 469 -32.68 -11.77 -6.62
CA ILE A 469 -33.78 -12.72 -6.60
C ILE A 469 -33.07 -14.02 -6.94
N VAL A 470 -32.71 -14.79 -5.91
CA VAL A 470 -32.41 -16.20 -6.07
C VAL A 470 -33.62 -16.73 -6.84
N PRO A 471 -33.45 -17.37 -8.02
CA PRO A 471 -34.56 -18.05 -8.65
C PRO A 471 -35.12 -18.95 -7.55
N GLY A 472 -36.33 -18.63 -7.07
CA GLY A 472 -36.94 -19.43 -6.02
C GLY A 472 -36.91 -20.88 -6.48
N LEU A 473 -36.77 -21.80 -5.53
CA LEU A 473 -36.84 -23.27 -5.71
C LEU A 473 -38.09 -23.79 -6.44
N GLN A 474 -38.90 -22.91 -7.04
CA GLN A 474 -40.14 -23.19 -7.74
C GLN A 474 -40.19 -22.68 -9.20
N HIS A 475 -39.12 -22.13 -9.77
CA HIS A 475 -39.10 -21.87 -11.22
C HIS A 475 -38.55 -23.08 -12.00
N SER A 476 -39.52 -23.93 -12.40
CA SER A 476 -39.54 -24.79 -13.60
C SER A 476 -38.65 -26.04 -13.65
N CYS A 477 -39.02 -27.05 -12.85
CA CYS A 477 -39.03 -28.44 -13.32
C CYS A 477 -40.23 -28.67 -14.25
N GLN A 478 -40.30 -27.98 -15.39
CA GLN A 478 -41.23 -28.31 -16.48
C GLN A 478 -40.56 -28.04 -17.81
N HIS A 479 -39.71 -28.98 -18.23
CA HIS A 479 -39.41 -29.19 -19.64
C HIS A 479 -40.26 -30.40 -20.11
N PRO A 480 -41.38 -30.19 -20.83
CA PRO A 480 -42.21 -31.29 -21.33
C PRO A 480 -41.63 -31.83 -22.64
N ARG A 481 -40.40 -32.39 -22.61
CA ARG A 481 -39.80 -33.08 -23.77
C ARG A 481 -39.04 -34.37 -23.45
N THR A 482 -39.14 -34.90 -22.22
CA THR A 482 -38.50 -36.17 -21.84
C THR A 482 -39.49 -37.29 -21.50
N ARG A 483 -40.70 -37.25 -22.08
CA ARG A 483 -41.66 -38.37 -22.04
C ARG A 483 -42.01 -38.84 -23.45
N GLU A 484 -41.05 -39.43 -24.15
CA GLU A 484 -41.35 -40.51 -25.10
C GLU A 484 -40.26 -41.57 -24.95
N THR A 485 -40.50 -42.49 -24.02
CA THR A 485 -39.87 -43.81 -24.02
C THR A 485 -40.61 -44.66 -25.03
N SER A 486 -39.88 -45.08 -26.06
CA SER A 486 -40.18 -46.22 -26.92
C SER A 486 -40.68 -47.44 -26.14
N GLY A 487 -41.73 -48.10 -26.64
CA GLY A 487 -42.16 -49.44 -26.25
C GLY A 487 -43.14 -50.03 -27.29
N PRO A 488 -43.12 -51.35 -27.54
CA PRO A 488 -43.44 -51.96 -28.84
C PRO A 488 -44.91 -52.38 -28.99
N GLY A 489 -45.39 -52.43 -30.24
CA GLY A 489 -46.69 -52.97 -30.67
C GLY A 489 -46.75 -53.04 -32.18
#